data_AF-A0A2W4U6F9-F1
#
_entry.id   AF-A0A2W4U6F9-F1
#
_cell.length_a   1.000
_cell.length_b   1.000
_cell.length_c   1.000
_cell.angle_alpha   90.00
_cell.angle_beta   90.00
_cell.angle_gamma   90.00
#
_symmetry.space_group_name_H-M   'P 1'
#
loop_
_entity.id
_entity.type
_entity.pdbx_description
1 polymer ?
#
loop_
_entity_poly.entity_id
_entity_poly.type
_entity_poly.pdbx_seq_one_letter_code
_entity_poly.pdbx_strand_id
1 'polypeptide(L)'
;MSAFRFPLQKVLELRKHQEQVAALRLAEAEREAERARRALDALEELRRQGHDRLAQAHGAGGLAGHLQNLRYVVDRLTQLVADADAMTRAADERVSAMLAELSVALRERRIMDRLRERSLAEWRLEQARAEQKLMDDVATERHERNAVLQVTEDPEP
;
A
#
# COMPACT_ATOMS: atom_id res chain seq x y z
N MET A 1 27.61 -20.82 15.29
CA MET A 1 26.29 -20.19 15.48
C MET A 1 25.61 -20.08 14.12
N SER A 2 24.54 -20.83 13.91
CA SER A 2 23.74 -20.74 12.68
C SER A 2 22.95 -19.43 12.67
N ALA A 3 22.90 -18.71 11.55
CA ALA A 3 22.06 -17.52 11.43
C ALA A 3 20.60 -17.91 11.14
N PHE A 4 19.63 -17.18 11.73
CA PHE A 4 18.21 -17.39 11.44
C PHE A 4 17.91 -17.22 9.95
N ARG A 5 17.22 -18.20 9.36
CA ARG A 5 16.72 -18.14 7.98
C ARG A 5 15.22 -18.36 7.99
N PHE A 6 14.48 -17.35 7.51
CA PHE A 6 13.03 -17.47 7.38
C PHE A 6 12.69 -18.27 6.11
N PRO A 7 12.00 -19.43 6.20
CA PRO A 7 11.75 -20.29 5.05
C PRO A 7 10.95 -19.59 3.93
N LEU A 8 10.10 -18.64 4.28
CA LEU A 8 9.23 -17.91 3.36
C LEU A 8 9.76 -16.51 3.02
N GLN A 9 11.06 -16.27 3.13
CA GLN A 9 11.67 -14.97 2.87
C GLN A 9 11.37 -14.46 1.44
N LYS A 10 11.44 -15.33 0.42
CA LYS A 10 11.08 -14.96 -0.96
C LYS A 10 9.61 -14.56 -1.12
N VAL A 11 8.71 -15.24 -0.40
CA VAL A 11 7.28 -14.90 -0.42
C VAL A 11 7.04 -13.54 0.23
N LEU A 12 7.71 -13.26 1.35
CA LEU A 12 7.64 -11.97 2.01
C LEU A 12 8.13 -10.83 1.09
N GLU A 13 9.23 -11.05 0.38
CA GLU A 13 9.76 -10.09 -0.62
C GLU A 13 8.77 -9.86 -1.76
N LEU A 14 8.15 -10.93 -2.28
CA LEU A 14 7.09 -10.81 -3.28
C LEU A 14 5.91 -9.98 -2.76
N ARG A 15 5.46 -10.19 -1.52
CA ARG A 15 4.37 -9.40 -0.93
C ARG A 15 4.75 -7.92 -0.76
N LYS A 16 5.99 -7.63 -0.37
CA LYS A 16 6.50 -6.25 -0.30
C LYS A 16 6.50 -5.59 -1.68
N HIS A 17 6.92 -6.32 -2.71
CA HIS A 17 6.89 -5.82 -4.07
C HIS A 17 5.45 -5.58 -4.56
N GLN A 18 4.52 -6.48 -4.27
CA GLN A 18 3.10 -6.31 -4.61
C GLN A 18 2.49 -5.06 -3.95
N GLU A 19 2.80 -4.80 -2.68
CA GLU A 19 2.39 -3.55 -2.00
C GLU A 19 2.93 -2.31 -2.69
N GLN A 20 4.22 -2.32 -3.08
CA GLN A 20 4.83 -1.20 -3.80
C GLN A 20 4.16 -0.97 -5.15
N VAL A 21 3.89 -2.03 -5.91
CA VAL A 21 3.19 -1.94 -7.20
C VAL A 21 1.77 -1.40 -7.02
N ALA A 22 1.03 -1.88 -6.02
CA ALA A 22 -0.32 -1.39 -5.72
C ALA A 22 -0.32 0.11 -5.34
N ALA A 23 0.68 0.55 -4.55
CA ALA A 23 0.83 1.95 -4.19
C ALA A 23 1.14 2.84 -5.40
N LEU A 24 1.99 2.37 -6.34
CA LEU A 24 2.27 3.08 -7.58
C LEU A 24 1.02 3.21 -8.47
N ARG A 25 0.24 2.12 -8.60
CA ARG A 25 -1.02 2.12 -9.35
C ARG A 25 -2.04 3.09 -8.76
N LEU A 26 -2.13 3.16 -7.44
CA LEU A 26 -2.98 4.13 -6.75
C LEU A 26 -2.55 5.56 -7.09
N ALA A 27 -1.26 5.88 -6.98
CA ALA A 27 -0.75 7.21 -7.30
C ALA A 27 -1.00 7.60 -8.77
N GLU A 28 -0.92 6.65 -9.70
CA GLU A 28 -1.31 6.87 -11.10
C GLU A 28 -2.80 7.17 -11.25
N ALA A 29 -3.66 6.38 -10.60
CA ALA A 29 -5.11 6.60 -10.63
C ALA A 29 -5.51 7.95 -10.02
N GLU A 30 -4.90 8.34 -8.90
CA GLU A 30 -5.13 9.64 -8.25
C GLU A 30 -4.73 10.81 -9.18
N ARG A 31 -3.59 10.69 -9.87
CA ARG A 31 -3.16 11.70 -10.85
C ARG A 31 -4.10 11.79 -12.05
N GLU A 32 -4.71 10.68 -12.47
CA GLU A 32 -5.71 10.71 -13.54
C GLU A 32 -7.02 11.33 -13.07
N ALA A 33 -7.50 10.96 -11.90
CA ALA A 33 -8.70 11.54 -11.29
C ALA A 33 -8.56 13.05 -11.10
N GLU A 34 -7.42 13.51 -10.59
CA GLU A 34 -7.13 14.94 -10.45
C GLU A 34 -7.12 15.67 -11.79
N ARG A 35 -6.55 15.06 -12.84
CA ARG A 35 -6.58 15.63 -14.20
C ARG A 35 -7.99 15.71 -14.76
N ALA A 36 -8.81 14.67 -14.54
CA ALA A 36 -10.21 14.66 -14.96
C ALA A 36 -11.03 15.75 -14.25
N ARG A 37 -10.88 15.90 -12.93
CA ARG A 37 -11.53 16.96 -12.15
C ARG A 37 -11.16 18.36 -12.64
N ARG A 38 -9.87 18.62 -12.85
CA ARG A 38 -9.44 19.93 -13.40
C ARG A 38 -10.02 20.21 -14.77
N ALA A 39 -10.13 19.20 -15.63
CA ALA A 39 -10.73 19.34 -16.94
C ALA A 39 -12.24 19.64 -16.84
N LEU A 40 -12.94 18.96 -15.93
CA LEU A 40 -14.34 19.23 -15.61
C LEU A 40 -14.53 20.67 -15.12
N ASP A 41 -13.76 21.09 -14.10
CA ASP A 41 -13.83 22.45 -13.54
C ASP A 41 -13.61 23.52 -14.61
N ALA A 42 -12.63 23.30 -15.51
CA ALA A 42 -12.37 24.22 -16.62
C ALA A 42 -13.55 24.30 -17.61
N LEU A 43 -14.18 23.17 -17.93
CA LEU A 43 -15.37 23.13 -18.80
C LEU A 43 -16.58 23.77 -18.14
N GLU A 44 -16.79 23.56 -16.85
CA GLU A 44 -17.87 24.20 -16.09
C GLU A 44 -17.70 25.72 -16.03
N GLU A 45 -16.47 26.19 -15.84
CA GLU A 45 -16.15 27.62 -15.88
C GLU A 45 -16.44 28.21 -17.27
N LEU A 46 -16.00 27.54 -18.34
CA LEU A 46 -16.29 27.97 -19.71
C LEU A 46 -17.80 27.98 -20.00
N ARG A 47 -18.54 26.97 -19.52
CA ARG A 47 -20.00 26.91 -19.64
C ARG A 47 -20.66 28.08 -18.93
N ARG A 48 -20.24 28.40 -17.71
CA ARG A 48 -20.73 29.54 -16.93
C ARG A 48 -20.49 30.85 -17.67
N GLN A 49 -19.26 31.09 -18.14
CA GLN A 49 -18.92 32.28 -18.93
C GLN A 49 -19.74 32.36 -20.22
N GLY A 50 -20.02 31.21 -20.86
CA GLY A 50 -20.89 31.12 -22.03
C GLY A 50 -22.32 31.57 -21.73
N HIS A 51 -22.90 31.11 -20.61
CA HIS A 51 -24.21 31.54 -20.15
C HIS A 51 -24.24 33.04 -19.84
N ASP A 52 -23.23 33.58 -19.15
CA ASP A 52 -23.15 35.00 -18.82
C ASP A 52 -23.12 35.86 -20.10
N ARG A 53 -22.31 35.47 -21.09
CA ARG A 53 -22.26 36.15 -22.40
C ARG A 53 -23.59 36.07 -23.14
N LEU A 54 -24.26 34.93 -23.12
CA LEU A 54 -25.58 34.78 -23.74
C LEU A 54 -26.61 35.70 -23.07
N ALA A 55 -26.62 35.77 -21.74
CA ALA A 55 -27.52 36.64 -20.98
C ALA A 55 -27.26 38.12 -21.27
N GLN A 56 -25.98 38.53 -21.31
CA GLN A 56 -25.59 39.90 -21.66
C GLN A 56 -26.00 40.27 -23.08
N ALA A 57 -25.73 39.40 -24.07
CA ALA A 57 -26.11 39.63 -25.46
C ALA A 57 -27.64 39.74 -25.61
N HIS A 58 -28.41 38.93 -24.87
CA HIS A 58 -29.86 39.01 -24.88
C HIS A 58 -30.38 40.32 -24.25
N GLY A 59 -29.81 40.73 -23.12
CA GLY A 59 -30.19 41.99 -22.44
C GLY A 59 -29.85 43.26 -23.23
N ALA A 60 -28.82 43.21 -24.08
CA ALA A 60 -28.41 44.32 -24.94
C ALA A 60 -29.18 44.39 -26.29
N GLY A 61 -30.18 43.53 -26.52
CA GLY A 61 -30.91 43.49 -27.79
C GLY A 61 -30.08 42.92 -28.95
N GLY A 62 -29.19 41.97 -28.66
CA GLY A 62 -28.30 41.36 -29.65
C GLY A 62 -29.04 40.74 -30.84
N LEU A 63 -28.37 40.74 -32.00
CA LEU A 63 -28.90 40.14 -33.23
C LEU A 63 -29.25 38.66 -33.03
N ALA A 64 -30.38 38.23 -33.58
CA ALA A 64 -30.88 36.85 -33.44
C ALA A 64 -29.84 35.78 -33.81
N GLY A 65 -29.08 35.99 -34.90
CA GLY A 65 -28.03 35.06 -35.31
C GLY A 65 -26.86 34.97 -34.32
N HIS A 66 -26.51 36.07 -33.63
CA HIS A 66 -25.48 36.08 -32.61
C HIS A 66 -25.93 35.30 -31.36
N LEU A 67 -27.18 35.49 -30.94
CA LEU A 67 -27.79 34.75 -29.83
C LEU A 67 -27.86 33.25 -30.13
N GLN A 68 -28.21 32.88 -31.36
CA GLN A 68 -28.27 31.48 -31.78
C GLN A 68 -26.89 30.81 -31.76
N ASN A 69 -25.84 31.51 -32.21
CA ASN A 69 -24.47 31.02 -32.15
C ASN A 69 -24.00 30.81 -30.70
N LEU A 70 -24.26 31.78 -29.82
CA LEU A 70 -23.92 31.65 -28.40
C LEU A 70 -24.68 30.49 -27.74
N ARG A 71 -25.96 30.33 -28.05
CA ARG A 71 -26.77 29.21 -27.55
C ARG A 71 -26.18 27.86 -27.97
N TYR A 72 -25.81 27.73 -29.25
CA TYR A 72 -25.18 26.50 -29.76
C TYR A 72 -23.88 26.17 -29.02
N VAL A 73 -23.02 27.16 -28.77
CA VAL A 73 -21.78 26.97 -28.02
C VAL A 73 -22.05 26.51 -26.58
N VAL A 74 -23.01 27.13 -25.90
CA VAL A 74 -23.42 26.77 -24.53
C VAL A 74 -24.00 25.35 -24.47
N ASP A 75 -24.85 24.99 -25.42
CA ASP A 75 -25.41 23.64 -25.50
C ASP A 75 -24.30 22.60 -25.73
N ARG A 76 -23.31 22.92 -26.58
CA ARG A 76 -22.14 22.05 -26.80
C ARG A 76 -21.28 21.91 -25.53
N LEU A 77 -21.02 23.01 -24.82
CA LEU A 77 -20.30 22.99 -23.54
C LEU A 77 -21.04 22.16 -22.48
N THR A 78 -22.37 22.23 -22.48
CA THR A 78 -23.20 21.41 -21.57
C THR A 78 -23.01 19.92 -21.81
N GLN A 79 -22.95 19.48 -23.07
CA GLN A 79 -22.65 18.08 -23.40
C GLN A 79 -21.23 17.69 -22.99
N LEU A 80 -20.24 18.55 -23.27
CA LEU A 80 -18.84 18.29 -22.88
C LEU A 80 -18.67 18.18 -21.36
N VAL A 81 -19.39 19.00 -20.57
CA VAL A 81 -19.39 18.88 -19.10
C VAL A 81 -19.98 17.54 -18.67
N ALA A 82 -21.09 17.10 -19.28
CA ALA A 82 -21.68 15.80 -18.94
C ALA A 82 -20.72 14.63 -19.25
N ASP A 83 -20.02 14.67 -20.38
CA ASP A 83 -19.00 13.68 -20.74
C ASP A 83 -17.82 13.71 -19.75
N ALA A 84 -17.34 14.90 -19.38
CA ALA A 84 -16.23 15.07 -18.44
C ALA A 84 -16.60 14.63 -17.01
N ASP A 85 -17.85 14.84 -16.58
CA ASP A 85 -18.37 14.35 -15.30
C ASP A 85 -18.39 12.82 -15.29
N ALA A 86 -18.88 12.18 -16.36
CA ALA A 86 -18.84 10.73 -16.49
C ALA A 86 -17.40 10.18 -16.44
N MET A 87 -16.45 10.84 -17.11
CA MET A 87 -15.03 10.47 -17.04
C MET A 87 -14.45 10.64 -15.63
N THR A 88 -14.82 11.70 -14.92
CA THR A 88 -14.37 11.97 -13.55
C THR A 88 -14.87 10.89 -12.59
N ARG A 89 -16.15 10.51 -12.69
CA ARG A 89 -16.72 9.41 -11.90
C ARG A 89 -16.01 8.09 -12.15
N ALA A 90 -15.74 7.75 -13.42
CA ALA A 90 -15.00 6.53 -13.77
C ALA A 90 -13.56 6.53 -13.21
N ALA A 91 -12.89 7.70 -13.20
CA ALA A 91 -11.57 7.83 -12.61
C ALA A 91 -11.61 7.68 -11.07
N ASP A 92 -12.63 8.22 -10.41
CA ASP A 92 -12.82 8.09 -8.95
C ASP A 92 -13.16 6.65 -8.53
N GLU A 93 -13.96 5.94 -9.33
CA GLU A 93 -14.20 4.51 -9.16
C GLU A 93 -12.90 3.71 -9.28
N ARG A 94 -12.03 4.08 -10.24
CA ARG A 94 -10.72 3.45 -10.40
C ARG A 94 -9.81 3.70 -9.20
N VAL A 95 -9.78 4.91 -8.64
CA VAL A 95 -9.06 5.21 -7.39
C VAL A 95 -9.56 4.32 -6.26
N SER A 96 -10.88 4.20 -6.11
CA SER A 96 -11.51 3.36 -5.09
C SER A 96 -11.11 1.88 -5.23
N ALA A 97 -11.05 1.37 -6.47
CA ALA A 97 -10.58 0.01 -6.75
C ALA A 97 -9.09 -0.18 -6.38
N MET A 98 -8.22 0.79 -6.70
CA MET A 98 -6.79 0.72 -6.36
C MET A 98 -6.55 0.82 -4.85
N LEU A 99 -7.37 1.59 -4.12
CA LEU A 99 -7.33 1.62 -2.65
C LEU A 99 -7.67 0.25 -2.05
N ALA A 100 -8.68 -0.43 -2.60
CA ALA A 100 -9.05 -1.78 -2.16
C ALA A 100 -7.90 -2.78 -2.43
N GLU A 101 -7.27 -2.72 -3.60
CA GLU A 101 -6.10 -3.55 -3.95
C GLU A 101 -4.92 -3.32 -2.98
N LEU A 102 -4.58 -2.06 -2.70
CA LEU A 102 -3.52 -1.71 -1.76
C LEU A 102 -3.83 -2.20 -0.33
N SER A 103 -5.08 -2.08 0.11
CA SER A 103 -5.53 -2.58 1.42
C SER A 103 -5.32 -4.09 1.56
N VAL A 104 -5.65 -4.86 0.51
CA VAL A 104 -5.39 -6.31 0.46
C VAL A 104 -3.90 -6.60 0.52
N ALA A 105 -3.09 -5.94 -0.32
CA ALA A 105 -1.64 -6.14 -0.36
C ALA A 105 -0.97 -5.84 1.00
N LEU A 106 -1.39 -4.75 1.66
CA LEU A 106 -0.93 -4.39 3.01
C LEU A 106 -1.28 -5.47 4.03
N ARG A 107 -2.50 -6.00 3.99
CA ARG A 107 -2.94 -7.08 4.89
C ARG A 107 -2.11 -8.33 4.68
N GLU A 108 -1.90 -8.75 3.44
CA GLU A 108 -1.10 -9.93 3.10
C GLU A 108 0.36 -9.78 3.54
N ARG A 109 0.99 -8.63 3.33
CA ARG A 109 2.35 -8.36 3.85
C ARG A 109 2.38 -8.45 5.37
N ARG A 110 1.43 -7.82 6.07
CA ARG A 110 1.37 -7.84 7.54
C ARG A 110 1.24 -9.26 8.10
N ILE A 111 0.50 -10.13 7.43
CA ILE A 111 0.41 -11.56 7.82
C ILE A 111 1.79 -12.22 7.73
N MET A 112 2.52 -11.98 6.64
CA MET A 112 3.86 -12.55 6.44
C MET A 112 4.90 -11.98 7.42
N ASP A 113 4.85 -10.69 7.71
CA ASP A 113 5.74 -10.05 8.71
C ASP A 113 5.51 -10.67 10.09
N ARG A 114 4.26 -10.83 10.54
CA ARG A 114 3.93 -11.48 11.81
C ARG A 114 4.38 -12.94 11.86
N LEU A 115 4.26 -13.67 10.76
CA LEU A 115 4.72 -15.05 10.68
C LEU A 115 6.24 -15.12 10.85
N ARG A 116 6.98 -14.23 10.18
CA ARG A 116 8.44 -14.12 10.34
C ARG A 116 8.84 -13.79 11.77
N GLU A 117 8.16 -12.85 12.41
CA GLU A 117 8.41 -12.46 13.81
C GLU A 117 8.22 -13.65 14.76
N ARG A 118 7.16 -14.44 14.59
CA ARG A 118 6.91 -15.65 15.39
C ARG A 118 7.99 -16.69 15.17
N SER A 119 8.34 -17.01 13.92
CA SER A 119 9.41 -17.97 13.63
C SER A 119 10.76 -17.53 14.18
N LEU A 120 11.05 -16.22 14.20
CA LEU A 120 12.26 -15.69 14.81
C LEU A 120 12.25 -15.85 16.34
N ALA A 121 11.12 -15.64 16.99
CA ALA A 121 10.97 -15.84 18.43
C ALA A 121 11.14 -17.32 18.81
N GLU A 122 10.53 -18.23 18.06
CA GLU A 122 10.67 -19.69 18.23
C GLU A 122 12.13 -20.13 18.08
N TRP A 123 12.79 -19.69 17.00
CA TRP A 123 14.20 -20.01 16.78
C TRP A 123 15.10 -19.51 17.91
N ARG A 124 14.87 -18.30 18.44
CA ARG A 124 15.62 -17.77 19.60
C ARG A 124 15.42 -18.62 20.84
N LEU A 125 14.18 -19.07 21.10
CA LEU A 125 13.87 -19.94 22.23
C LEU A 125 14.58 -21.30 22.10
N GLU A 126 14.61 -21.87 20.91
CA GLU A 126 15.32 -23.11 20.63
C GLU A 126 16.84 -22.97 20.80
N GLN A 127 17.43 -21.87 20.32
CA GLN A 127 18.85 -21.60 20.54
C GLN A 127 19.18 -21.47 22.03
N ALA A 128 18.37 -20.71 22.79
CA ALA A 128 18.58 -20.57 24.24
C ALA A 128 18.49 -21.92 24.98
N ARG A 129 17.54 -22.78 24.61
CA ARG A 129 17.40 -24.14 25.17
C ARG A 129 18.60 -25.02 24.80
N ALA A 130 19.08 -24.94 23.57
CA ALA A 130 20.24 -25.71 23.12
C ALA A 130 21.53 -25.25 23.82
N GLU A 131 21.71 -23.93 24.01
CA GLU A 131 22.82 -23.35 24.76
C GLU A 131 22.78 -23.77 26.23
N GLN A 132 21.61 -23.70 26.87
CA GLN A 132 21.45 -24.13 28.26
C GLN A 132 21.77 -25.62 28.43
N LYS A 133 21.25 -26.49 27.55
CA LYS A 133 21.58 -27.92 27.58
C LYS A 133 23.08 -28.16 27.45
N LEU A 134 23.74 -27.44 26.55
CA LEU A 134 25.18 -27.58 26.33
C LEU A 134 25.99 -27.12 27.55
N MET A 135 25.53 -26.09 28.28
CA MET A 135 26.13 -25.67 29.55
C MET A 135 25.95 -26.72 30.66
N ASP A 136 24.75 -27.30 30.77
CA ASP A 136 24.44 -28.32 31.77
C ASP A 136 25.25 -29.61 31.52
N ASP A 137 25.40 -30.02 30.27
CA ASP A 137 26.21 -31.17 29.86
C ASP A 137 27.69 -30.94 30.24
N VAL A 138 28.26 -29.75 29.95
CA VAL A 138 29.64 -29.39 30.32
C VAL A 138 29.83 -29.33 31.84
N ALA A 139 28.84 -28.85 32.59
CA ALA A 139 28.89 -28.82 34.05
C ALA A 139 28.89 -30.23 34.64
N THR A 140 28.06 -31.13 34.10
CA THR A 140 27.99 -32.54 34.50
C THR A 140 29.31 -33.25 34.23
N GLU A 141 29.89 -33.12 33.03
CA GLU A 141 31.19 -33.73 32.71
C GLU A 141 32.32 -33.23 33.64
N ARG A 142 32.34 -31.94 33.98
CA ARG A 142 33.33 -31.39 34.91
C ARG A 142 33.15 -31.93 36.32
N HIS A 143 31.91 -32.06 36.77
CA HIS A 143 31.60 -32.61 38.09
C HIS A 143 32.00 -34.09 38.18
N GLU A 144 31.66 -34.88 37.17
CA GLU A 144 32.07 -36.29 37.07
C GLU A 144 33.60 -36.46 37.08
N ARG A 145 34.33 -35.64 36.30
CA ARG A 145 35.81 -35.66 36.31
C ARG A 145 36.40 -35.31 37.68
N ASN A 146 35.86 -34.30 38.36
CA ASN A 146 36.33 -33.94 39.71
C ASN A 146 36.00 -35.01 40.75
N ALA A 147 34.83 -35.66 40.66
CA ALA A 147 34.47 -36.75 41.55
C ALA A 147 35.40 -37.96 41.37
N VAL A 148 35.77 -38.31 40.14
CA VAL A 148 36.74 -39.39 39.86
C VAL A 148 38.14 -39.06 40.40
N LEU A 149 38.57 -37.80 40.33
CA LEU A 149 39.86 -37.36 40.88
C LEU A 149 39.87 -37.42 42.42
N GLN A 150 38.77 -37.06 43.09
CA GLN A 150 38.66 -37.19 44.54
C GLN A 150 38.65 -38.66 45.00
N VAL A 151 38.06 -39.57 44.23
CA VAL A 151 38.06 -41.02 44.54
C VAL A 151 39.44 -41.66 44.32
N THR A 152 40.31 -41.06 43.49
CA THR A 152 41.68 -41.59 43.26
C THR A 152 42.72 -41.02 44.22
N GLU A 153 42.41 -39.95 44.96
CA GLU A 153 43.28 -39.39 46.01
C GLU A 153 43.07 -40.02 47.40
N ASP A 154 41.98 -40.75 47.63
CA ASP A 154 41.76 -41.56 48.85
C ASP A 154 41.83 -43.08 48.56
N PRO A 155 43.02 -43.70 48.48
CA PRO A 155 43.13 -45.13 48.73
C PRO A 155 43.00 -45.34 50.25
N GLU A 156 41.81 -45.76 50.70
CA GLU A 156 41.63 -46.18 52.10
C GLU A 156 42.66 -47.25 52.49
N PRO A 157 43.30 -47.16 53.68
CA PRO A 157 44.17 -48.19 54.24
C PRO A 157 43.42 -49.41 54.78
#